data_AF-A0A970UKQ9-F1
#
_entry.id   AF-A0A970UKQ9-F1
#
_cell.length_a   1.000
_cell.length_b   1.000
_cell.length_c   1.000
_cell.angle_alpha   90.00
_cell.angle_beta   90.00
_cell.angle_gamma   90.00
#
_symmetry.space_group_name_H-M   'P 1'
#
loop_
_entity.id
_entity.type
_entity.pdbx_description
1 polymer ?
#
loop_
_entity_poly.entity_id
_entity_poly.type
_entity_poly.pdbx_seq_one_letter_code
_entity_poly.pdbx_strand_id
1 'polypeptide(L)'
;MVIRLNRSVRSLIVVFCCVAIFIFSGCASLDFDLVDMGWQRGEALEAYRLLQDQRNVLYNHNDEVLYLLDAGLLAHYAGLYAESNAHLIEAERLIKEHFTISISSEFGTFVANDTVRPYRGEDYEDVYLNVFLALNHYHLNDMENMMVELRRADLKLRELQKKYEGPLKRSNADGVLEDTSYQSVKFSNSALVRYLSLLGYRTLGKRDDVRIDLEQLKRAFDSQSNVYTFPVPQSIDEEATFDKRPRLNIIAFSGAGPIKHEVTRRIAVDYHHYIKIALPEIQERFSPIRTVVAIIGNKQRIELSLLESLSSVARETFNLNRALIEAKTIVRALAKGTASIVADAASENSEGSASSWLSFASWFLQLYQEVTEQADLRISRYFPANAWVTGIPISEGKVSITLEFIGWNDQVLWTQDIGPVDIVSGGLNLVEAYCPF
;
A
#
# COMPACT_ATOMS: atom_id res chain seq x y z
N MET A 1 0.69 40.72 54.08
CA MET A 1 1.53 39.65 54.66
C MET A 1 2.31 39.00 53.51
N VAL A 2 3.55 39.42 53.29
CA VAL A 2 4.38 38.92 52.18
C VAL A 2 5.01 37.61 52.64
N ILE A 3 4.50 36.48 52.14
CA ILE A 3 5.05 35.16 52.45
C ILE A 3 6.42 35.04 51.77
N ARG A 4 7.50 35.21 52.55
CA ARG A 4 8.87 34.94 52.10
C ARG A 4 9.08 33.43 52.06
N LEU A 5 8.89 32.81 50.89
CA LEU A 5 9.25 31.41 50.69
C LEU A 5 10.75 31.20 50.85
N ASN A 6 11.13 30.15 51.58
CA ASN A 6 12.51 29.74 51.82
C ASN A 6 13.23 29.45 50.49
N ARG A 7 14.54 29.76 50.42
CA ARG A 7 15.36 29.70 49.20
C ARG A 7 15.38 28.29 48.59
N SER A 8 15.36 27.27 49.44
CA SER A 8 15.27 25.85 49.07
C SER A 8 13.91 25.46 48.47
N VAL A 9 12.80 26.07 48.92
CA VAL A 9 11.47 25.81 48.36
C VAL A 9 11.32 26.48 47.00
N ARG A 10 11.93 27.66 46.78
CA ARG A 10 12.01 28.30 45.47
C ARG A 10 12.79 27.45 44.47
N SER A 11 13.92 26.88 44.88
CA SER A 11 14.69 25.95 44.04
C SER A 11 13.90 24.69 43.70
N LEU A 12 13.13 24.14 44.66
CA LEU A 12 12.30 22.95 44.42
C LEU A 12 11.16 23.22 43.43
N ILE A 13 10.52 24.40 43.54
CA ILE A 13 9.45 24.82 42.62
C ILE A 13 10.01 25.04 41.20
N VAL A 14 11.19 25.63 41.07
CA VAL A 14 11.83 25.82 39.76
C VAL A 14 12.19 24.47 39.13
N VAL A 15 12.75 23.53 39.89
CA VAL A 15 13.04 22.17 39.40
C VAL A 15 11.75 21.43 39.03
N PHE A 16 10.69 21.53 39.84
CA PHE A 16 9.39 20.94 39.55
C PHE A 16 8.73 21.55 38.30
N CYS A 17 8.84 22.87 38.10
CA CYS A 17 8.37 23.53 36.88
C CYS A 17 9.21 23.13 35.66
N CYS A 18 10.54 23.01 35.77
CA CYS A 18 11.39 22.54 34.66
C CYS A 18 11.11 21.07 34.30
N VAL A 19 10.90 20.21 35.29
CA VAL A 19 10.52 18.80 35.10
C VAL A 19 9.10 18.71 34.53
N ALA A 20 8.15 19.54 34.99
CA ALA A 20 6.80 19.60 34.41
C ALA A 20 6.81 20.12 32.97
N ILE A 21 7.68 21.07 32.61
CA ILE A 21 7.86 21.53 31.22
C ILE A 21 8.45 20.40 30.34
N PHE A 22 9.33 19.55 30.88
CA PHE A 22 9.85 18.37 30.18
C PHE A 22 8.83 17.20 30.09
N ILE A 23 7.87 17.12 31.00
CA ILE A 23 6.81 16.10 30.98
C ILE A 23 5.61 16.56 30.12
N PHE A 24 5.38 17.87 29.99
CA PHE A 24 4.35 18.47 29.14
C PHE A 24 4.81 18.85 27.73
N SER A 25 6.09 18.70 27.38
CA SER A 25 6.47 18.40 26.00
C SER A 25 6.06 16.96 25.68
N GLY A 26 4.77 16.67 25.82
CA GLY A 26 4.18 15.47 25.27
C GLY A 26 4.54 15.43 23.79
N CYS A 27 4.86 14.24 23.29
CA CYS A 27 5.07 13.99 21.87
C CYS A 27 3.97 14.70 21.08
N ALA A 28 4.30 15.83 20.44
CA ALA A 28 3.62 16.14 19.21
C ALA A 28 3.78 14.87 18.38
N SER A 29 2.68 14.25 17.96
CA SER A 29 2.71 13.31 16.86
C SER A 29 3.54 13.98 15.78
N LEU A 30 4.77 13.49 15.58
CA LEU A 30 5.66 14.02 14.58
C LEU A 30 5.01 13.67 13.26
N ASP A 31 4.41 14.68 12.66
CA ASP A 31 3.39 14.49 11.63
C ASP A 31 4.04 14.57 10.26
N PHE A 32 3.60 13.66 9.38
CA PHE A 32 3.95 13.66 7.97
C PHE A 32 3.40 14.90 7.24
N ASP A 33 2.56 15.70 7.91
CA ASP A 33 1.96 16.96 7.45
C ASP A 33 2.84 17.78 6.51
N LEU A 34 4.10 18.05 6.87
CA LEU A 34 4.97 18.89 6.02
C LEU A 34 5.34 18.20 4.69
N VAL A 35 5.63 16.90 4.72
CA VAL A 35 5.93 16.11 3.52
C VAL A 35 4.68 15.99 2.67
N ASP A 36 3.53 15.70 3.31
CA ASP A 36 2.23 15.56 2.67
C ASP A 36 1.78 16.86 1.99
N MET A 37 1.92 17.99 2.67
CA MET A 37 1.61 19.31 2.11
C MET A 37 2.52 19.67 0.94
N GLY A 38 3.80 19.26 0.96
CA GLY A 38 4.70 19.43 -0.20
C GLY A 38 4.21 18.62 -1.39
N TRP A 39 3.97 17.34 -1.18
CA TRP A 39 3.50 16.42 -2.21
C TRP A 39 2.14 16.83 -2.79
N GLN A 40 1.17 17.22 -1.94
CA GLN A 40 -0.15 17.69 -2.36
C GLN A 40 -0.11 18.99 -3.17
N ARG A 41 0.93 19.81 -3.01
CA ARG A 41 1.16 21.02 -3.83
C ARG A 41 1.91 20.74 -5.13
N GLY A 42 2.21 19.47 -5.43
CA GLY A 42 3.00 19.06 -6.59
C GLY A 42 4.50 19.32 -6.45
N GLU A 43 4.97 19.65 -5.25
CA GLU A 43 6.39 19.91 -4.93
C GLU A 43 7.08 18.59 -4.54
N ALA A 44 7.06 17.60 -5.44
CA ALA A 44 7.53 16.24 -5.16
C ALA A 44 9.02 16.19 -4.78
N LEU A 45 9.85 17.04 -5.40
CA LEU A 45 11.29 17.12 -5.12
C LEU A 45 11.56 17.62 -3.69
N GLU A 46 10.85 18.67 -3.27
CA GLU A 46 10.94 19.22 -1.92
C GLU A 46 10.40 18.23 -0.89
N ALA A 47 9.28 17.56 -1.17
CA ALA A 47 8.72 16.51 -0.32
C ALA A 47 9.72 15.35 -0.14
N TYR A 48 10.34 14.89 -1.23
CA TYR A 48 11.37 13.85 -1.19
C TYR A 48 12.55 14.24 -0.32
N ARG A 49 13.11 15.45 -0.51
CA ARG A 49 14.23 15.96 0.30
C ARG A 49 13.87 16.05 1.77
N LEU A 50 12.69 16.59 2.09
CA LEU A 50 12.23 16.70 3.46
C LEU A 50 12.08 15.33 4.13
N LEU A 51 11.54 14.35 3.41
CA LEU A 51 11.41 12.98 3.91
C LEU A 51 12.78 12.34 4.19
N GLN A 52 13.78 12.59 3.33
CA GLN A 52 15.16 12.14 3.58
C GLN A 52 15.78 12.81 4.81
N ASP A 53 15.63 14.13 4.93
CA ASP A 53 16.18 14.92 6.04
C ASP A 53 15.55 14.53 7.39
N GLN A 54 14.26 14.20 7.39
CA GLN A 54 13.49 13.82 8.58
C GLN A 54 13.37 12.30 8.76
N ARG A 55 14.13 11.49 8.02
CA ARG A 55 14.00 10.01 8.03
C ARG A 55 13.98 9.43 9.45
N ASN A 56 14.97 9.77 10.27
CA ASN A 56 15.12 9.22 11.63
C ASN A 56 14.07 9.75 12.63
N VAL A 57 13.30 10.76 12.22
CA VAL A 57 12.23 11.37 13.00
C VAL A 57 10.88 10.76 12.59
N LEU A 58 10.68 10.51 11.30
CA LEU A 58 9.44 9.99 10.72
C LEU A 58 9.35 8.46 10.75
N TYR A 59 10.48 7.76 10.73
CA TYR A 59 10.54 6.31 10.62
C TYR A 59 11.44 5.70 11.69
N ASN A 60 10.99 4.57 12.24
CA ASN A 60 11.80 3.77 13.15
C ASN A 60 12.64 2.75 12.37
N HIS A 61 13.60 2.09 13.04
CA HIS A 61 14.45 1.05 12.43
C HIS A 61 13.66 -0.12 11.80
N ASN A 62 12.45 -0.38 12.29
CA ASN A 62 11.56 -1.42 11.77
C ASN A 62 10.76 -0.97 10.55
N ASP A 63 10.82 0.31 10.17
CA ASP A 63 10.02 0.89 9.10
C ASP A 63 10.84 1.09 7.83
N GLU A 64 11.97 0.39 7.69
CA GLU A 64 12.90 0.56 6.58
C GLU A 64 12.23 0.33 5.21
N VAL A 65 11.46 -0.75 5.07
CA VAL A 65 10.67 -1.02 3.86
C VAL A 65 9.71 0.14 3.58
N LEU A 66 9.05 0.67 4.60
CA LEU A 66 8.07 1.75 4.47
C LEU A 66 8.75 3.05 4.00
N TYR A 67 9.87 3.41 4.62
CA TYR A 67 10.68 4.55 4.21
C TYR A 67 11.13 4.41 2.75
N LEU A 68 11.63 3.23 2.35
CA LEU A 68 12.11 3.01 0.98
C LEU A 68 10.98 3.08 -0.06
N LEU A 69 9.80 2.54 0.25
CA LEU A 69 8.62 2.70 -0.62
C LEU A 69 8.24 4.18 -0.77
N ASP A 70 8.12 4.90 0.35
CA ASP A 70 7.72 6.30 0.34
C ASP A 70 8.76 7.20 -0.36
N ALA A 71 10.04 7.00 -0.06
CA ALA A 71 11.15 7.70 -0.70
C ALA A 71 11.23 7.39 -2.20
N GLY A 72 11.05 6.12 -2.58
CA GLY A 72 11.06 5.68 -3.97
C GLY A 72 9.94 6.32 -4.80
N LEU A 73 8.73 6.37 -4.26
CA LEU A 73 7.58 6.98 -4.95
C LEU A 73 7.71 8.50 -5.05
N LEU A 74 8.13 9.20 -4.00
CA LEU A 74 8.39 10.64 -4.07
C LEU A 74 9.52 10.97 -5.06
N ALA A 75 10.60 10.18 -5.09
CA ALA A 75 11.66 10.32 -6.07
C ALA A 75 11.16 10.11 -7.51
N HIS A 76 10.28 9.12 -7.73
CA HIS A 76 9.64 8.90 -9.03
C HIS A 76 8.83 10.13 -9.47
N TYR A 77 7.95 10.65 -8.60
CA TYR A 77 7.16 11.85 -8.91
C TYR A 77 8.02 13.11 -9.12
N ALA A 78 9.23 13.15 -8.52
CA ALA A 78 10.21 14.21 -8.73
C ALA A 78 11.03 14.06 -10.03
N GLY A 79 10.81 13.00 -10.81
CA GLY A 79 11.59 12.69 -12.02
C GLY A 79 12.99 12.14 -11.73
N LEU A 80 13.27 11.76 -10.48
CA LEU A 80 14.53 11.16 -10.03
C LEU A 80 14.46 9.64 -10.14
N TYR A 81 14.33 9.15 -11.37
CA TYR A 81 14.02 7.74 -11.65
C TYR A 81 15.13 6.78 -11.21
N ALA A 82 16.39 7.20 -11.28
CA ALA A 82 17.52 6.37 -10.84
C ALA A 82 17.55 6.22 -9.31
N GLU A 83 17.32 7.31 -8.59
CA GLU A 83 17.18 7.32 -7.13
C GLU A 83 15.95 6.53 -6.67
N SER A 84 14.83 6.69 -7.39
CA SER A 84 13.62 5.90 -7.17
C SER A 84 13.91 4.39 -7.31
N ASN A 85 14.60 3.99 -8.37
CA ASN A 85 15.02 2.60 -8.56
C ASN A 85 15.87 2.09 -7.41
N ALA A 86 16.84 2.87 -6.93
CA ALA A 86 17.68 2.47 -5.80
C ALA A 86 16.85 2.16 -4.54
N HIS A 87 15.87 3.01 -4.21
CA HIS A 87 14.99 2.78 -3.06
C HIS A 87 14.05 1.58 -3.26
N LEU A 88 13.37 1.51 -4.41
CA LEU A 88 12.35 0.49 -4.67
C LEU A 88 12.95 -0.92 -4.83
N ILE A 89 14.16 -1.05 -5.40
CA ILE A 89 14.88 -2.32 -5.48
C ILE A 89 15.27 -2.81 -4.07
N GLU A 90 15.75 -1.91 -3.21
CA GLU A 90 16.09 -2.27 -1.83
C GLU A 90 14.83 -2.62 -1.02
N ALA A 91 13.72 -1.89 -1.23
CA ALA A 91 12.42 -2.24 -0.65
C ALA A 91 12.00 -3.66 -1.06
N GLU A 92 12.04 -3.99 -2.36
CA GLU A 92 11.73 -5.33 -2.88
C GLU A 92 12.60 -6.41 -2.21
N ARG A 93 13.90 -6.15 -2.07
CA ARG A 93 14.85 -7.08 -1.43
C ARG A 93 14.47 -7.35 0.02
N LEU A 94 14.17 -6.30 0.78
CA LEU A 94 13.80 -6.38 2.20
C LEU A 94 12.41 -7.01 2.41
N ILE A 95 11.43 -6.71 1.55
CA ILE A 95 10.11 -7.37 1.55
C ILE A 95 10.29 -8.89 1.45
N LYS A 96 11.09 -9.36 0.48
CA LYS A 96 11.38 -10.78 0.29
C LYS A 96 12.11 -11.41 1.47
N GLU A 97 13.09 -10.69 2.03
CA GLU A 97 13.84 -11.14 3.21
C GLU A 97 12.93 -11.29 4.44
N HIS A 98 12.17 -10.26 4.77
CA HIS A 98 11.26 -10.27 5.91
C HIS A 98 10.12 -11.28 5.74
N PHE A 99 9.68 -11.52 4.50
CA PHE A 99 8.76 -12.61 4.19
C PHE A 99 9.36 -13.98 4.53
N THR A 100 10.60 -14.24 4.11
CA THR A 100 11.29 -15.52 4.32
C THR A 100 11.58 -15.80 5.80
N ILE A 101 12.03 -14.80 6.56
CA ILE A 101 12.27 -14.92 8.00
C ILE A 101 10.99 -15.28 8.76
N SER A 102 9.84 -14.73 8.34
CA SER A 102 8.57 -14.99 9.02
C SER A 102 8.09 -16.43 8.90
N ILE A 103 8.39 -17.10 7.78
CA ILE A 103 8.02 -18.51 7.55
C ILE A 103 8.95 -19.43 8.35
N SER A 104 10.24 -19.11 8.42
CA SER A 104 11.25 -19.96 9.05
C SER A 104 11.30 -19.87 10.59
N SER A 105 10.78 -18.80 11.20
CA SER A 105 10.78 -18.56 12.66
C SER A 105 9.56 -19.14 13.41
N GLU A 106 8.95 -20.18 12.87
CA GLU A 106 7.58 -20.67 13.07
C GLU A 106 7.12 -21.08 14.50
N PHE A 107 7.94 -20.93 15.55
CA PHE A 107 7.55 -21.36 16.92
C PHE A 107 7.57 -20.27 18.01
N GLY A 108 8.10 -19.07 17.74
CA GLY A 108 8.22 -18.00 18.76
C GLY A 108 7.46 -16.70 18.44
N THR A 109 6.78 -16.64 17.30
CA THR A 109 6.40 -15.37 16.66
C THR A 109 4.95 -14.94 16.83
N PHE A 110 4.09 -15.73 17.46
CA PHE A 110 2.69 -15.33 17.67
C PHE A 110 2.50 -14.34 18.83
N VAL A 111 3.47 -14.22 19.74
CA VAL A 111 3.34 -13.48 20.99
C VAL A 111 3.88 -12.04 20.92
N ALA A 112 4.80 -11.74 20.00
CA ALA A 112 5.36 -10.38 19.84
C ALA A 112 4.43 -9.47 19.01
N ASN A 113 4.36 -8.18 19.37
CA ASN A 113 3.58 -7.17 18.64
C ASN A 113 4.12 -7.00 17.19
N ASP A 114 3.23 -6.85 16.21
CA ASP A 114 3.62 -6.70 14.79
C ASP A 114 4.39 -5.41 14.54
N THR A 115 4.13 -4.35 15.31
CA THR A 115 4.90 -3.08 15.25
C THR A 115 6.35 -3.22 15.74
N VAL A 116 6.67 -4.27 16.49
CA VAL A 116 8.03 -4.57 16.96
C VAL A 116 8.83 -5.32 15.88
N ARG A 117 8.19 -5.72 14.77
CA ARG A 117 8.84 -6.35 13.64
C ARG A 117 9.15 -5.38 12.51
N PRO A 118 10.19 -5.67 11.72
CA PRO A 118 10.38 -5.03 10.43
C PRO A 118 9.10 -5.13 9.59
N TYR A 119 8.68 -4.00 9.04
CA TYR A 119 7.55 -3.88 8.14
C TYR A 119 7.79 -4.71 6.89
N ARG A 120 6.78 -5.48 6.47
CA ARG A 120 6.92 -6.49 5.41
C ARG A 120 6.39 -6.04 4.05
N GLY A 121 5.81 -4.85 3.98
CA GLY A 121 4.97 -4.43 2.84
C GLY A 121 3.60 -5.11 2.86
N GLU A 122 2.61 -4.43 2.32
CA GLU A 122 1.34 -5.03 1.91
C GLU A 122 1.51 -5.74 0.56
N ASP A 123 0.67 -6.75 0.31
CA ASP A 123 0.75 -7.54 -0.93
C ASP A 123 0.58 -6.68 -2.19
N TYR A 124 -0.25 -5.63 -2.14
CA TYR A 124 -0.42 -4.72 -3.28
C TYR A 124 0.82 -3.83 -3.49
N GLU A 125 1.48 -3.38 -2.41
CA GLU A 125 2.70 -2.56 -2.51
C GLU A 125 3.83 -3.34 -3.17
N ASP A 126 3.97 -4.62 -2.84
CA ASP A 126 4.96 -5.50 -3.45
C ASP A 126 4.73 -5.70 -4.96
N VAL A 127 3.49 -5.70 -5.42
CA VAL A 127 3.16 -5.76 -6.85
C VAL A 127 3.40 -4.42 -7.53
N TYR A 128 2.87 -3.33 -6.96
CA TYR A 128 2.92 -2.02 -7.62
C TYR A 128 4.28 -1.35 -7.55
N LEU A 129 5.16 -1.70 -6.61
CA LEU A 129 6.54 -1.22 -6.66
C LEU A 129 7.22 -1.61 -7.98
N ASN A 130 6.94 -2.79 -8.55
CA ASN A 130 7.50 -3.17 -9.85
C ASN A 130 6.85 -2.42 -11.02
N VAL A 131 5.62 -1.93 -10.87
CA VAL A 131 5.00 -1.02 -11.86
C VAL A 131 5.78 0.29 -11.90
N PHE A 132 6.09 0.87 -10.74
CA PHE A 132 6.89 2.09 -10.67
C PHE A 132 8.34 1.88 -11.10
N LEU A 133 8.98 0.75 -10.76
CA LEU A 133 10.28 0.37 -11.32
C LEU A 133 10.22 0.28 -12.86
N ALA A 134 9.18 -0.33 -13.43
CA ALA A 134 9.02 -0.42 -14.87
C ALA A 134 8.89 0.98 -15.53
N LEU A 135 8.10 1.87 -14.93
CA LEU A 135 7.94 3.25 -15.40
C LEU A 135 9.25 4.04 -15.28
N ASN A 136 9.99 3.88 -14.18
CA ASN A 136 11.33 4.46 -14.02
C ASN A 136 12.27 4.00 -15.14
N HIS A 137 12.33 2.69 -15.41
CA HIS A 137 13.15 2.14 -16.48
C HIS A 137 12.72 2.66 -17.86
N TYR A 138 11.43 2.82 -18.10
CA TYR A 138 10.94 3.47 -19.32
C TYR A 138 11.49 4.89 -19.47
N HIS A 139 11.41 5.73 -18.43
CA HIS A 139 11.95 7.10 -18.46
C HIS A 139 13.48 7.15 -18.58
N LEU A 140 14.17 6.10 -18.15
CA LEU A 140 15.61 5.90 -18.33
C LEU A 140 15.97 5.32 -19.72
N ASN A 141 15.00 5.19 -20.63
CA ASN A 141 15.14 4.57 -21.96
C ASN A 141 15.60 3.10 -21.92
N ASP A 142 15.26 2.39 -20.84
CA ASP A 142 15.64 1.01 -20.58
C ASP A 142 14.44 0.07 -20.73
N MET A 143 14.07 -0.16 -21.99
CA MET A 143 12.92 -1.00 -22.33
C MET A 143 13.08 -2.45 -21.87
N GLU A 144 14.30 -2.95 -21.80
CA GLU A 144 14.57 -4.33 -21.38
C GLU A 144 14.21 -4.50 -19.90
N ASN A 145 14.73 -3.63 -19.03
CA ASN A 145 14.41 -3.71 -17.61
C ASN A 145 12.97 -3.31 -17.31
N MET A 146 12.35 -2.40 -18.08
CA MET A 146 10.89 -2.17 -17.99
C MET A 146 10.12 -3.50 -18.11
N MET A 147 10.43 -4.31 -19.12
CA MET A 147 9.75 -5.60 -19.33
C MET A 147 10.13 -6.66 -18.29
N VAL A 148 11.35 -6.61 -17.72
CA VAL A 148 11.76 -7.47 -16.59
C VAL A 148 10.89 -7.19 -15.38
N GLU A 149 10.71 -5.92 -15.01
CA GLU A 149 9.93 -5.51 -13.85
C GLU A 149 8.44 -5.81 -14.02
N LEU A 150 7.87 -5.59 -15.21
CA LEU A 150 6.49 -6.00 -15.51
C LEU A 150 6.30 -7.52 -15.40
N ARG A 151 7.30 -8.32 -15.81
CA ARG A 151 7.27 -9.77 -15.62
C ARG A 151 7.38 -10.16 -14.14
N ARG A 152 8.18 -9.44 -13.33
CA ARG A 152 8.23 -9.66 -11.87
C ARG A 152 6.88 -9.36 -11.22
N ALA A 153 6.22 -8.27 -11.60
CA ALA A 153 4.87 -7.94 -11.14
C ALA A 153 3.87 -9.07 -11.46
N ASP A 154 3.88 -9.60 -12.69
CA ASP A 154 3.04 -10.75 -13.08
C ASP A 154 3.35 -12.01 -12.25
N LEU A 155 4.63 -12.29 -11.98
CA LEU A 155 5.01 -13.42 -11.12
C LEU A 155 4.48 -13.27 -9.70
N LYS A 156 4.59 -12.07 -9.10
CA LYS A 156 4.05 -11.76 -7.76
C LYS A 156 2.54 -11.94 -7.71
N LEU A 157 1.80 -11.49 -8.73
CA LEU A 157 0.36 -11.71 -8.84
C LEU A 157 -0.02 -13.20 -8.85
N ARG A 158 0.76 -14.04 -9.55
CA ARG A 158 0.56 -15.50 -9.55
C ARG A 158 0.91 -16.14 -8.21
N GLU A 159 1.93 -15.65 -7.51
CA GLU A 159 2.27 -16.09 -6.16
C GLU A 159 1.18 -15.71 -5.16
N LEU A 160 0.63 -14.51 -5.27
CA LEU A 160 -0.51 -14.03 -4.49
C LEU A 160 -1.74 -14.92 -4.70
N GLN A 161 -2.04 -15.26 -5.95
CA GLN A 161 -3.11 -16.20 -6.29
C GLN A 161 -2.92 -17.54 -5.56
N LYS A 162 -1.71 -18.12 -5.63
CA LYS A 162 -1.38 -19.39 -4.96
C LYS A 162 -1.51 -19.29 -3.43
N LYS A 163 -1.02 -18.20 -2.83
CA LYS A 163 -1.08 -17.91 -1.40
C LYS A 163 -2.51 -18.02 -0.87
N TYR A 164 -3.49 -17.49 -1.61
CA TYR A 164 -4.89 -17.49 -1.19
C TYR A 164 -5.74 -18.66 -1.71
N GLU A 165 -5.34 -19.35 -2.79
CA GLU A 165 -6.02 -20.57 -3.28
C GLU A 165 -5.88 -21.81 -2.41
N GLY A 166 -4.72 -21.99 -1.77
CA GLY A 166 -4.49 -23.15 -0.90
C GLY A 166 -5.46 -23.25 0.29
N PRO A 167 -5.56 -22.22 1.16
CA PRO A 167 -6.38 -22.27 2.37
C PRO A 167 -7.89 -22.39 2.10
N LEU A 168 -8.40 -21.72 1.06
CA LEU A 168 -9.83 -21.74 0.71
C LEU A 168 -10.31 -23.12 0.23
N LYS A 169 -9.47 -23.87 -0.50
CA LYS A 169 -9.80 -25.25 -0.93
C LYS A 169 -9.87 -26.23 0.24
N ARG A 170 -9.11 -26.00 1.32
CA ARG A 170 -9.13 -26.82 2.54
C ARG A 170 -10.33 -26.46 3.43
N SER A 171 -10.62 -25.17 3.60
CA SER A 171 -11.77 -24.70 4.39
C SER A 171 -13.12 -25.19 3.83
N ASN A 172 -13.25 -25.32 2.50
CA ASN A 172 -14.46 -25.85 1.86
C ASN A 172 -14.60 -27.38 1.99
N ALA A 173 -13.52 -28.11 2.26
CA ALA A 173 -13.53 -29.57 2.40
C ALA A 173 -13.92 -30.03 3.82
N ASP A 174 -13.61 -29.22 4.84
CA ASP A 174 -13.82 -29.57 6.25
C ASP A 174 -15.16 -29.08 6.83
N GLY A 175 -16.00 -28.38 6.04
CA GLY A 175 -17.37 -27.99 6.44
C GLY A 175 -17.46 -27.02 7.63
N VAL A 176 -16.38 -26.34 8.01
CA VAL A 176 -16.26 -25.55 9.25
C VAL A 176 -16.90 -24.15 9.15
N LEU A 177 -17.20 -23.64 7.94
CA LEU A 177 -17.77 -22.30 7.77
C LEU A 177 -19.00 -22.34 6.86
N GLU A 178 -20.19 -22.28 7.49
CA GLU A 178 -21.51 -22.20 6.86
C GLU A 178 -21.98 -20.74 6.71
N ASP A 179 -21.06 -19.77 6.57
CA ASP A 179 -21.43 -18.38 6.26
C ASP A 179 -21.18 -18.06 4.78
N THR A 180 -22.27 -17.77 4.08
CA THR A 180 -22.43 -17.82 2.63
C THR A 180 -22.01 -16.52 1.92
N SER A 181 -21.09 -15.73 2.51
CA SER A 181 -20.66 -14.44 1.94
C SER A 181 -19.24 -14.38 1.36
N TYR A 182 -18.40 -15.41 1.57
CA TYR A 182 -17.04 -15.45 1.02
C TYR A 182 -17.02 -16.12 -0.37
N GLN A 183 -17.69 -15.51 -1.36
CA GLN A 183 -17.50 -15.94 -2.75
C GLN A 183 -16.15 -15.43 -3.28
N SER A 184 -15.36 -16.39 -3.73
CA SER A 184 -13.95 -16.32 -4.09
C SER A 184 -13.68 -15.48 -5.35
N VAL A 185 -13.63 -14.16 -5.19
CA VAL A 185 -13.10 -13.28 -6.23
C VAL A 185 -11.79 -12.68 -5.75
N LYS A 186 -10.68 -13.33 -6.11
CA LYS A 186 -9.33 -12.97 -5.67
C LYS A 186 -8.72 -11.98 -6.63
N PHE A 187 -8.15 -10.92 -6.08
CA PHE A 187 -7.19 -10.14 -6.84
C PHE A 187 -5.94 -10.98 -7.14
N SER A 188 -5.76 -11.30 -8.42
CA SER A 188 -4.69 -12.14 -8.96
C SER A 188 -4.25 -11.70 -10.36
N ASN A 189 -4.89 -10.68 -10.92
CA ASN A 189 -4.61 -10.17 -12.25
C ASN A 189 -4.84 -8.65 -12.29
N SER A 190 -3.78 -7.88 -12.52
CA SER A 190 -3.81 -6.42 -12.64
C SER A 190 -3.98 -6.01 -14.10
N ALA A 191 -5.04 -5.27 -14.42
CA ALA A 191 -5.24 -4.67 -15.72
C ALA A 191 -4.13 -3.67 -16.04
N LEU A 192 -3.61 -2.94 -15.04
CA LEU A 192 -2.50 -2.00 -15.19
C LEU A 192 -1.20 -2.71 -15.63
N VAL A 193 -0.82 -3.79 -14.94
CA VAL A 193 0.36 -4.59 -15.32
C VAL A 193 0.21 -5.15 -16.73
N ARG A 194 -0.97 -5.69 -17.07
CA ARG A 194 -1.26 -6.22 -18.42
C ARG A 194 -1.22 -5.14 -19.48
N TYR A 195 -1.76 -3.95 -19.20
CA TYR A 195 -1.75 -2.83 -20.12
C TYR A 195 -0.33 -2.38 -20.45
N LEU A 196 0.51 -2.12 -19.43
CA LEU A 196 1.89 -1.70 -19.66
C LEU A 196 2.71 -2.78 -20.38
N SER A 197 2.51 -4.05 -20.02
CA SER A 197 3.17 -5.19 -20.68
C SER A 197 2.74 -5.32 -22.14
N LEU A 198 1.44 -5.17 -22.43
CA LEU A 198 0.89 -5.11 -23.77
C LEU A 198 1.54 -4.00 -24.59
N LEU A 199 1.60 -2.77 -24.05
CA LEU A 199 2.22 -1.65 -24.76
C LEU A 199 3.69 -1.95 -25.06
N GLY A 200 4.42 -2.53 -24.11
CA GLY A 200 5.81 -2.88 -24.31
C GLY A 200 6.02 -3.99 -25.35
N TYR A 201 5.20 -5.03 -25.33
CA TYR A 201 5.22 -6.07 -26.37
C TYR A 201 4.85 -5.53 -27.75
N ARG A 202 3.96 -4.54 -27.84
CA ARG A 202 3.63 -3.86 -29.10
C ARG A 202 4.86 -3.15 -29.66
N THR A 203 5.57 -2.39 -28.84
CA THR A 203 6.84 -1.72 -29.23
C THR A 203 7.90 -2.73 -29.67
N LEU A 204 7.96 -3.91 -29.04
CA LEU A 204 8.87 -4.99 -29.40
C LEU A 204 8.42 -5.83 -30.60
N GLY A 205 7.27 -5.52 -31.21
CA GLY A 205 6.74 -6.27 -32.37
C GLY A 205 6.19 -7.67 -32.03
N LYS A 206 5.97 -7.98 -30.75
CA LYS A 206 5.55 -9.31 -30.29
C LYS A 206 4.04 -9.48 -30.30
N ARG A 207 3.50 -9.77 -31.49
CA ARG A 207 2.04 -9.85 -31.74
C ARG A 207 1.29 -10.84 -30.85
N ASP A 208 1.86 -12.03 -30.64
CA ASP A 208 1.20 -13.05 -29.82
C ASP A 208 1.15 -12.65 -28.36
N ASP A 209 2.22 -12.05 -27.83
CA ASP A 209 2.27 -11.56 -26.45
C ASP A 209 1.29 -10.40 -26.23
N VAL A 210 1.17 -9.47 -27.20
CA VAL A 210 0.16 -8.40 -27.19
C VAL A 210 -1.26 -8.97 -27.09
N ARG A 211 -1.58 -9.99 -27.91
CA ARG A 211 -2.89 -10.64 -27.87
C ARG A 211 -3.13 -11.31 -26.52
N ILE A 212 -2.13 -12.01 -25.98
CA ILE A 212 -2.22 -12.69 -24.68
C ILE A 212 -2.50 -11.69 -23.56
N ASP A 213 -1.73 -10.60 -23.48
CA ASP A 213 -1.94 -9.59 -22.43
C ASP A 213 -3.26 -8.84 -22.61
N LEU A 214 -3.73 -8.63 -23.84
CA LEU A 214 -5.08 -8.06 -24.08
C LEU A 214 -6.17 -8.99 -23.56
N GLU A 215 -6.08 -10.30 -23.84
CA GLU A 215 -7.02 -11.30 -23.32
C GLU A 215 -6.97 -11.36 -21.78
N GLN A 216 -5.77 -11.31 -21.19
CA GLN A 216 -5.61 -11.31 -19.74
C GLN A 216 -6.12 -10.02 -19.10
N LEU A 217 -5.96 -8.87 -19.74
CA LEU A 217 -6.53 -7.60 -19.28
C LEU A 217 -8.05 -7.71 -19.24
N LYS A 218 -8.69 -8.13 -20.33
CA LYS A 218 -10.16 -8.30 -20.37
C LYS A 218 -10.65 -9.29 -19.33
N ARG A 219 -9.94 -10.42 -19.17
CA ARG A 219 -10.21 -11.39 -18.09
C ARG A 219 -10.12 -10.76 -16.70
N ALA A 220 -9.21 -9.81 -16.46
CA ALA A 220 -9.11 -9.15 -15.17
C ALA A 220 -10.43 -8.44 -14.81
N PHE A 221 -11.04 -7.74 -15.77
CA PHE A 221 -12.34 -7.10 -15.60
C PHE A 221 -13.47 -8.12 -15.43
N ASP A 222 -13.51 -9.15 -16.29
CA ASP A 222 -14.57 -10.16 -16.27
C ASP A 222 -14.57 -11.00 -14.99
N SER A 223 -13.39 -11.39 -14.50
CA SER A 223 -13.24 -12.33 -13.40
C SER A 223 -13.09 -11.68 -12.03
N GLN A 224 -12.89 -10.36 -11.94
CA GLN A 224 -12.65 -9.63 -10.68
C GLN A 224 -13.56 -8.42 -10.52
N SER A 225 -14.86 -8.62 -10.73
CA SER A 225 -15.88 -7.55 -10.72
C SER A 225 -16.07 -6.84 -9.37
N ASN A 226 -15.56 -7.41 -8.27
CA ASN A 226 -15.47 -6.74 -6.96
C ASN A 226 -14.42 -5.61 -6.94
N VAL A 227 -13.39 -5.70 -7.79
CA VAL A 227 -12.32 -4.70 -7.93
C VAL A 227 -12.59 -3.80 -9.14
N TYR A 228 -12.92 -4.40 -10.29
CA TYR A 228 -13.21 -3.69 -11.55
C TYR A 228 -14.71 -3.44 -11.68
N THR A 229 -15.23 -2.51 -10.88
CA THR A 229 -16.65 -2.13 -10.88
C THR A 229 -17.03 -1.15 -12.00
N PHE A 230 -16.15 -0.96 -12.98
CA PHE A 230 -16.23 0.00 -14.07
C PHE A 230 -15.91 -0.69 -15.41
N PRO A 231 -16.37 -0.15 -16.55
CA PRO A 231 -16.20 -0.82 -17.84
C PRO A 231 -14.74 -0.80 -18.31
N VAL A 232 -14.38 -1.78 -19.16
CA VAL A 232 -13.10 -1.81 -19.86
C VAL A 232 -12.97 -0.53 -20.72
N PRO A 233 -11.85 0.21 -20.63
CA PRO A 233 -11.60 1.36 -21.52
C PRO A 233 -11.69 1.00 -23.00
N GLN A 234 -12.43 1.81 -23.78
CA GLN A 234 -12.63 1.56 -25.21
C GLN A 234 -11.33 1.63 -26.02
N SER A 235 -10.38 2.48 -25.61
CA SER A 235 -9.09 2.64 -26.30
C SER A 235 -8.24 1.37 -26.29
N ILE A 236 -8.49 0.43 -25.37
CA ILE A 236 -7.69 -0.79 -25.21
C ILE A 236 -7.80 -1.72 -26.42
N ASP A 237 -8.96 -1.79 -27.07
CA ASP A 237 -9.13 -2.63 -28.26
C ASP A 237 -8.23 -2.16 -29.42
N GLU A 238 -8.00 -0.85 -29.49
CA GLU A 238 -7.10 -0.27 -30.49
C GLU A 238 -5.62 -0.48 -30.15
N GLU A 239 -5.27 -0.75 -28.89
CA GLU A 239 -3.88 -0.96 -28.48
C GLU A 239 -3.27 -2.26 -29.02
N ALA A 240 -4.08 -3.23 -29.43
CA ALA A 240 -3.59 -4.43 -30.11
C ALA A 240 -3.35 -4.23 -31.61
N THR A 241 -3.60 -3.02 -32.14
CA THR A 241 -3.35 -2.73 -33.56
C THR A 241 -1.86 -2.47 -33.81
N PHE A 242 -1.34 -3.09 -34.88
CA PHE A 242 0.03 -2.90 -35.37
C PHE A 242 0.00 -2.02 -36.62
N ASP A 243 -0.67 -0.87 -36.53
CA ASP A 243 -0.69 0.09 -37.62
C ASP A 243 0.70 0.72 -37.81
N LYS A 244 0.93 1.33 -38.98
CA LYS A 244 2.19 2.04 -39.27
C LYS A 244 2.20 3.46 -38.69
N ARG A 245 1.11 3.91 -38.07
CA ARG A 245 1.02 5.26 -37.51
C ARG A 245 1.57 5.20 -36.09
N PRO A 246 2.39 6.16 -35.65
CA PRO A 246 2.77 6.18 -34.26
C PRO A 246 1.53 6.40 -33.39
N ARG A 247 1.54 5.81 -32.20
CA ARG A 247 0.51 6.03 -31.19
C ARG A 247 1.13 6.78 -30.03
N LEU A 248 0.39 7.73 -29.47
CA LEU A 248 0.67 8.35 -28.18
C LEU A 248 -0.11 7.58 -27.12
N ASN A 249 0.58 7.08 -26.11
CA ASN A 249 -0.02 6.45 -24.94
C ASN A 249 0.09 7.42 -23.77
N ILE A 250 -0.95 7.54 -22.97
CA ILE A 250 -0.93 8.37 -21.76
C ILE A 250 -1.41 7.54 -20.60
N ILE A 251 -0.62 7.53 -19.54
CA ILE A 251 -1.02 7.08 -18.21
C ILE A 251 -1.05 8.28 -17.28
N ALA A 252 -2.12 8.41 -16.50
CA ALA A 252 -2.23 9.41 -15.45
C ALA A 252 -2.57 8.72 -14.13
N PHE A 253 -1.89 9.09 -13.07
CA PHE A 253 -2.18 8.64 -11.72
C PHE A 253 -2.89 9.75 -10.94
N SER A 254 -3.89 9.41 -10.14
CA SER A 254 -4.61 10.40 -9.33
C SER A 254 -4.93 9.89 -7.93
N GLY A 255 -4.97 10.82 -7.00
CA GLY A 255 -5.37 10.57 -5.63
C GLY A 255 -4.36 9.76 -4.87
N ALA A 256 -4.61 9.63 -3.57
CA ALA A 256 -3.68 9.04 -2.64
C ALA A 256 -4.20 7.67 -2.19
N GLY A 257 -3.33 6.65 -2.14
CA GLY A 257 -3.68 5.26 -1.79
C GLY A 257 -4.34 5.14 -0.41
N PRO A 258 -4.83 3.97 0.00
CA PRO A 258 -5.59 3.84 1.24
C PRO A 258 -4.72 4.10 2.49
N ILE A 259 -5.40 4.32 3.62
CA ILE A 259 -4.79 4.39 4.94
C ILE A 259 -5.34 3.29 5.83
N LYS A 260 -4.66 2.97 6.93
CA LYS A 260 -5.19 2.09 7.97
C LYS A 260 -5.57 2.90 9.20
N HIS A 261 -6.67 2.53 9.82
CA HIS A 261 -7.05 3.04 11.14
C HIS A 261 -7.29 1.88 12.10
N GLU A 262 -7.11 2.14 13.39
CA GLU A 262 -7.32 1.14 14.43
C GLU A 262 -8.80 1.07 14.79
N VAL A 263 -9.32 -0.15 14.85
CA VAL A 263 -10.64 -0.44 15.37
C VAL A 263 -10.54 -1.40 16.54
N THR A 264 -11.09 -0.98 17.68
CA THR A 264 -11.18 -1.83 18.87
C THR A 264 -12.41 -2.74 18.77
N ARG A 265 -12.22 -4.04 19.02
CA ARG A 265 -13.30 -5.02 19.24
C ARG A 265 -13.20 -5.62 20.63
N ARG A 266 -14.35 -5.95 21.22
CA ARG A 266 -14.47 -6.71 22.47
C ARG A 266 -15.05 -8.07 22.13
N ILE A 267 -14.27 -9.13 22.30
CA ILE A 267 -14.70 -10.51 22.06
C ILE A 267 -15.08 -11.11 23.41
N ALA A 268 -16.35 -11.46 23.57
CA ALA A 268 -16.82 -12.14 24.77
C ALA A 268 -16.19 -13.53 24.85
N VAL A 269 -15.62 -13.84 26.01
CA VAL A 269 -15.11 -15.18 26.33
C VAL A 269 -16.17 -15.97 27.08
N ASP A 270 -16.86 -15.30 28.00
CA ASP A 270 -18.03 -15.81 28.71
C ASP A 270 -19.00 -14.66 29.06
N TYR A 271 -20.00 -14.93 29.91
CA TYR A 271 -21.01 -13.95 30.30
C TYR A 271 -20.47 -12.72 31.04
N HIS A 272 -19.29 -12.78 31.65
CA HIS A 272 -18.72 -11.73 32.49
C HIS A 272 -17.37 -11.21 31.98
N HIS A 273 -16.69 -11.93 31.09
CA HIS A 273 -15.35 -11.61 30.62
C HIS A 273 -15.29 -11.38 29.11
N TYR A 274 -14.46 -10.42 28.71
CA TYR A 274 -14.18 -10.13 27.31
C TYR A 274 -12.69 -9.83 27.08
N ILE A 275 -12.21 -10.09 25.88
CA ILE A 275 -10.89 -9.70 25.41
C ILE A 275 -11.05 -8.45 24.53
N LYS A 276 -10.32 -7.39 24.85
CA LYS A 276 -10.20 -6.22 23.99
C LYS A 276 -9.07 -6.48 22.99
N ILE A 277 -9.36 -6.41 21.70
CA ILE A 277 -8.37 -6.48 20.62
C ILE A 277 -8.41 -5.19 19.80
N ALA A 278 -7.25 -4.77 19.32
CA ALA A 278 -7.09 -3.67 18.37
C ALA A 278 -6.74 -4.26 16.99
N LEU A 279 -7.58 -3.98 16.00
CA LEU A 279 -7.42 -4.49 14.64
C LEU A 279 -7.21 -3.35 13.65
N PRO A 280 -6.34 -3.50 12.64
CA PRO A 280 -6.26 -2.55 11.55
C PRO A 280 -7.47 -2.74 10.62
N GLU A 281 -8.09 -1.64 10.21
CA GLU A 281 -9.05 -1.60 9.11
C GLU A 281 -8.52 -0.66 8.01
N ILE A 282 -8.58 -1.12 6.77
CA ILE A 282 -8.16 -0.34 5.60
C ILE A 282 -9.31 0.57 5.14
N GLN A 283 -8.97 1.83 4.90
CA GLN A 283 -9.90 2.86 4.45
C GLN A 283 -9.35 3.54 3.20
N GLU A 284 -10.13 3.50 2.13
CA GLU A 284 -9.81 4.24 0.92
C GLU A 284 -9.89 5.76 1.19
N ARG A 285 -8.92 6.51 0.67
CA ARG A 285 -8.99 7.98 0.70
C ARG A 285 -9.82 8.47 -0.48
N PHE A 286 -10.68 9.45 -0.21
CA PHE A 286 -11.48 10.09 -1.25
C PHE A 286 -10.57 10.86 -2.23
N SER A 287 -10.81 10.68 -3.53
CA SER A 287 -10.24 11.52 -4.58
C SER A 287 -11.34 12.40 -5.20
N PRO A 288 -11.15 13.72 -5.32
CA PRO A 288 -12.13 14.59 -5.95
C PRO A 288 -12.09 14.50 -7.49
N ILE A 289 -11.12 13.78 -8.07
CA ILE A 289 -10.97 13.62 -9.52
C ILE A 289 -12.05 12.67 -10.05
N ARG A 290 -12.87 13.18 -10.97
CA ARG A 290 -13.89 12.42 -11.69
C ARG A 290 -13.35 11.87 -13.00
N THR A 291 -12.54 12.65 -13.71
CA THR A 291 -11.95 12.27 -15.00
C THR A 291 -10.66 13.04 -15.26
N VAL A 292 -9.86 12.55 -16.20
CA VAL A 292 -8.62 13.20 -16.64
C VAL A 292 -8.71 13.45 -18.14
N VAL A 293 -8.32 14.64 -18.59
CA VAL A 293 -8.38 15.04 -19.99
C VAL A 293 -7.00 15.47 -20.47
N ALA A 294 -6.53 14.85 -21.55
CA ALA A 294 -5.35 15.29 -22.29
C ALA A 294 -5.73 16.35 -23.32
N ILE A 295 -5.03 17.47 -23.29
CA ILE A 295 -5.05 18.52 -24.30
C ILE A 295 -3.81 18.38 -25.16
N ILE A 296 -4.00 18.14 -26.45
CA ILE A 296 -2.93 17.75 -27.37
C ILE A 296 -2.87 18.73 -28.54
N GLY A 297 -1.68 19.29 -28.80
CA GLY A 297 -1.40 20.16 -29.96
C GLY A 297 -2.41 21.31 -30.12
N ASN A 298 -3.21 21.29 -31.19
CA ASN A 298 -4.24 22.29 -31.50
C ASN A 298 -5.47 22.23 -30.57
N LYS A 299 -5.26 21.94 -29.28
CA LYS A 299 -6.30 21.80 -28.24
C LYS A 299 -7.29 20.66 -28.48
N GLN A 300 -6.86 19.58 -29.12
CA GLN A 300 -7.67 18.35 -29.16
C GLN A 300 -7.80 17.83 -27.72
N ARG A 301 -9.03 17.66 -27.24
CA ARG A 301 -9.33 17.14 -25.90
C ARG A 301 -9.64 15.65 -26.00
N ILE A 302 -8.89 14.82 -25.29
CA ILE A 302 -9.08 13.38 -25.19
C ILE A 302 -9.29 13.02 -23.73
N GLU A 303 -10.42 12.42 -23.42
CA GLU A 303 -10.70 11.90 -22.08
C GLU A 303 -9.97 10.57 -21.85
N LEU A 304 -9.36 10.43 -20.68
CA LEU A 304 -8.75 9.19 -20.22
C LEU A 304 -9.81 8.35 -19.49
N SER A 305 -9.70 7.04 -19.61
CA SER A 305 -10.57 6.09 -18.91
C SER A 305 -9.86 5.50 -17.70
N LEU A 306 -10.60 5.29 -16.61
CA LEU A 306 -10.08 4.56 -15.45
C LEU A 306 -9.72 3.13 -15.86
N LEU A 307 -8.48 2.72 -15.61
CA LEU A 307 -8.01 1.37 -15.89
C LEU A 307 -7.97 0.51 -14.63
N GLU A 308 -7.50 1.08 -13.52
CA GLU A 308 -7.33 0.35 -12.27
C GLU A 308 -7.46 1.28 -11.05
N SER A 309 -8.21 0.83 -10.05
CA SER A 309 -8.23 1.44 -8.71
C SER A 309 -7.26 0.66 -7.81
N LEU A 310 -6.08 1.21 -7.58
CA LEU A 310 -5.09 0.64 -6.66
C LEU A 310 -5.64 0.60 -5.23
N SER A 311 -6.48 1.57 -4.86
CA SER A 311 -7.19 1.58 -3.57
C SER A 311 -8.14 0.39 -3.41
N SER A 312 -8.91 0.04 -4.45
CA SER A 312 -9.79 -1.13 -4.43
C SER A 312 -8.98 -2.42 -4.34
N VAL A 313 -7.85 -2.49 -5.06
CA VAL A 313 -6.92 -3.63 -5.01
C VAL A 313 -6.31 -3.80 -3.63
N ALA A 314 -5.83 -2.71 -3.03
CA ALA A 314 -5.27 -2.70 -1.70
C ALA A 314 -6.30 -3.16 -0.65
N ARG A 315 -7.55 -2.68 -0.74
CA ARG A 315 -8.64 -3.13 0.13
C ARG A 315 -8.93 -4.63 -0.04
N GLU A 316 -9.03 -5.10 -1.28
CA GLU A 316 -9.31 -6.51 -1.56
C GLU A 316 -8.19 -7.42 -1.03
N THR A 317 -6.94 -7.10 -1.35
CA THR A 317 -5.77 -7.89 -0.91
C THR A 317 -5.59 -7.87 0.61
N PHE A 318 -5.85 -6.74 1.28
CA PHE A 318 -5.87 -6.66 2.74
C PHE A 318 -6.96 -7.55 3.36
N ASN A 319 -8.18 -7.52 2.79
CA ASN A 319 -9.31 -8.31 3.29
C ASN A 319 -9.06 -9.82 3.20
N LEU A 320 -8.27 -10.29 2.21
CA LEU A 320 -7.88 -11.69 2.10
C LEU A 320 -7.04 -12.18 3.30
N ASN A 321 -6.29 -11.30 3.96
CA ASN A 321 -5.51 -11.61 5.17
C ASN A 321 -6.26 -11.34 6.48
N ARG A 322 -7.45 -10.72 6.44
CA ARG A 322 -8.12 -10.20 7.64
C ARG A 322 -8.34 -11.26 8.71
N ALA A 323 -8.82 -12.45 8.34
CA ALA A 323 -9.04 -13.55 9.27
C ALA A 323 -7.74 -14.01 9.98
N LEU A 324 -6.62 -14.01 9.27
CA LEU A 324 -5.31 -14.35 9.84
C LEU A 324 -4.82 -13.26 10.79
N ILE A 325 -5.02 -11.98 10.45
CA ILE A 325 -4.69 -10.83 11.30
C ILE A 325 -5.51 -10.88 12.60
N GLU A 326 -6.81 -11.13 12.50
CA GLU A 326 -7.72 -11.29 13.64
C GLU A 326 -7.26 -12.44 14.54
N ALA A 327 -7.02 -13.62 13.99
CA ALA A 327 -6.57 -14.79 14.74
C ALA A 327 -5.25 -14.53 15.49
N LYS A 328 -4.26 -13.92 14.84
CA LYS A 328 -2.98 -13.55 15.47
C LYS A 328 -3.17 -12.56 16.61
N THR A 329 -4.03 -11.57 16.43
CA THR A 329 -4.30 -10.54 17.44
C THR A 329 -4.99 -11.13 18.66
N ILE A 330 -5.93 -12.05 18.48
CA ILE A 330 -6.60 -12.76 19.58
C ILE A 330 -5.57 -13.57 20.39
N VAL A 331 -4.73 -14.37 19.71
CA VAL A 331 -3.68 -15.17 20.38
C VAL A 331 -2.71 -14.27 21.17
N ARG A 332 -2.32 -13.12 20.60
CA ARG A 332 -1.45 -12.16 21.27
C ARG A 332 -2.09 -11.53 22.50
N ALA A 333 -3.35 -11.08 22.38
CA ALA A 333 -4.08 -10.47 23.48
C ALA A 333 -4.23 -11.45 24.64
N LEU A 334 -4.52 -12.73 24.34
CA LEU A 334 -4.52 -13.81 25.33
C LEU A 334 -3.15 -13.99 26.00
N ALA A 335 -2.07 -14.07 25.22
CA ALA A 335 -0.72 -14.26 25.75
C ALA A 335 -0.18 -13.07 26.57
N LYS A 336 -0.58 -11.84 26.27
CA LYS A 336 -0.24 -10.67 27.09
C LYS A 336 -1.05 -10.60 28.38
N GLY A 337 -2.30 -11.05 28.35
CA GLY A 337 -3.17 -11.14 29.53
C GLY A 337 -2.67 -12.12 30.60
N THR A 338 -1.82 -13.09 30.25
CA THR A 338 -1.26 -14.08 31.18
C THR A 338 0.04 -13.63 31.86
N ALA A 339 0.64 -12.50 31.45
CA ALA A 339 1.93 -12.05 31.96
C ALA A 339 1.92 -11.60 33.44
N SER A 340 0.75 -11.33 34.05
CA SER A 340 0.67 -11.06 35.50
C SER A 340 0.67 -12.32 36.37
N ILE A 341 0.65 -13.53 35.78
CA ILE A 341 0.52 -14.81 36.50
C ILE A 341 1.65 -15.79 36.14
N VAL A 342 2.80 -15.30 35.64
CA VAL A 342 4.00 -16.14 35.50
C VAL A 342 4.85 -16.14 36.80
N ALA A 343 4.52 -15.26 37.75
CA ALA A 343 5.19 -15.23 39.06
C ALA A 343 4.81 -16.41 39.99
N ASP A 344 3.59 -16.94 39.89
CA ASP A 344 3.09 -17.96 40.84
C ASP A 344 3.09 -19.39 40.29
N ALA A 345 3.05 -19.57 38.97
CA ALA A 345 3.00 -20.90 38.33
C ALA A 345 4.36 -21.64 38.32
N ALA A 346 5.45 -20.99 38.71
CA ALA A 346 6.77 -21.61 38.83
C ALA A 346 6.98 -22.37 40.16
N SER A 347 5.95 -22.50 41.02
CA SER A 347 6.11 -23.07 42.37
C SER A 347 5.52 -24.46 42.65
N GLU A 348 4.89 -25.16 41.71
CA GLU A 348 4.36 -26.50 42.00
C GLU A 348 4.73 -27.57 40.96
N ASN A 349 5.66 -28.45 41.36
CA ASN A 349 5.89 -29.74 40.73
C ASN A 349 4.64 -30.62 40.86
N SER A 350 4.10 -31.19 39.77
CA SER A 350 3.90 -32.65 39.62
C SER A 350 3.11 -33.05 38.36
N GLU A 351 3.49 -34.24 37.90
CA GLU A 351 3.01 -35.14 36.86
C GLU A 351 1.52 -35.10 36.43
N GLY A 352 1.28 -35.28 35.12
CA GLY A 352 0.03 -35.81 34.57
C GLY A 352 -0.57 -34.96 33.44
N SER A 353 -0.85 -35.57 32.29
CA SER A 353 -1.38 -34.95 31.06
C SER A 353 -2.85 -34.48 31.14
N ALA A 354 -3.31 -34.11 32.33
CA ALA A 354 -4.60 -33.44 32.59
C ALA A 354 -4.41 -31.96 32.98
N SER A 355 -3.16 -31.47 33.00
CA SER A 355 -2.79 -30.12 33.41
C SER A 355 -3.06 -29.03 32.35
N SER A 356 -3.09 -29.37 31.05
CA SER A 356 -3.22 -28.35 30.00
C SER A 356 -4.55 -27.60 30.09
N TRP A 357 -5.70 -28.30 30.06
CA TRP A 357 -7.01 -27.61 30.05
C TRP A 357 -7.40 -26.96 31.40
N LEU A 358 -6.94 -27.52 32.53
CA LEU A 358 -7.11 -26.90 33.85
C LEU A 358 -6.22 -25.65 34.04
N SER A 359 -5.01 -25.64 33.47
CA SER A 359 -4.18 -24.43 33.41
C SER A 359 -4.81 -23.35 32.52
N PHE A 360 -5.39 -23.72 31.36
CA PHE A 360 -6.19 -22.82 30.53
C PHE A 360 -7.41 -22.24 31.27
N ALA A 361 -8.14 -23.04 32.05
CA ALA A 361 -9.31 -22.58 32.80
C ALA A 361 -8.96 -21.60 33.95
N SER A 362 -7.81 -21.81 34.61
CA SER A 362 -7.30 -20.88 35.63
C SER A 362 -6.82 -19.53 35.07
N TRP A 363 -6.41 -19.48 33.79
CA TRP A 363 -5.99 -18.25 33.09
C TRP A 363 -7.14 -17.29 32.78
N PHE A 364 -8.38 -17.78 32.65
CA PHE A 364 -9.54 -16.95 32.28
C PHE A 364 -10.12 -16.14 33.44
N LEU A 365 -9.86 -16.54 34.70
CA LEU A 365 -10.54 -16.00 35.88
C LEU A 365 -10.00 -14.64 36.38
N GLN A 366 -8.93 -14.08 35.79
CA GLN A 366 -8.27 -12.85 36.27
C GLN A 366 -8.25 -11.68 35.28
N LEU A 367 -8.96 -11.76 34.14
CA LEU A 367 -8.89 -10.72 33.11
C LEU A 367 -9.75 -9.49 33.47
N TYR A 368 -9.19 -8.59 34.30
CA TYR A 368 -9.56 -7.18 34.36
C TYR A 368 -8.33 -6.31 34.05
N GLN A 369 -7.90 -6.28 32.79
CA GLN A 369 -6.94 -5.25 32.34
C GLN A 369 -7.26 -4.76 30.93
N GLU A 370 -7.19 -3.44 30.76
CA GLU A 370 -7.05 -2.77 29.47
C GLU A 370 -5.69 -3.14 28.86
N VAL A 371 -5.54 -4.37 28.36
CA VAL A 371 -4.33 -4.76 27.65
C VAL A 371 -4.20 -3.86 26.42
N THR A 372 -3.14 -3.05 26.38
CA THR A 372 -2.86 -2.16 25.25
C THR A 372 -2.29 -2.97 24.09
N GLU A 373 -3.17 -3.55 23.28
CA GLU A 373 -2.84 -3.90 21.90
C GLU A 373 -2.87 -2.63 21.05
N GLN A 374 -1.89 -2.49 20.15
CA GLN A 374 -1.89 -1.47 19.10
C GLN A 374 -1.88 -2.21 17.76
N ALA A 375 -2.79 -1.84 16.88
CA ALA A 375 -2.83 -2.37 15.53
C ALA A 375 -1.60 -1.90 14.73
N ASP A 376 -1.11 -2.75 13.83
CA ASP A 376 -0.11 -2.32 12.84
C ASP A 376 -0.79 -1.48 11.75
N LEU A 377 -0.62 -0.16 11.85
CA LEU A 377 -1.20 0.80 10.91
C LEU A 377 -0.23 1.19 9.78
N ARG A 378 0.94 0.55 9.68
CA ARG A 378 1.92 0.85 8.65
C ARG A 378 1.40 0.47 7.27
N ILE A 379 1.52 1.41 6.35
CA ILE A 379 1.15 1.35 4.93
C ILE A 379 1.81 2.54 4.22
N SER A 380 2.35 2.32 3.02
CA SER A 380 3.01 3.37 2.23
C SER A 380 2.01 4.46 1.86
N ARG A 381 2.47 5.71 2.00
CA ARG A 381 1.62 6.90 1.96
C ARG A 381 1.42 7.43 0.55
N TYR A 382 2.35 7.16 -0.35
CA TYR A 382 2.49 7.86 -1.64
C TYR A 382 2.15 7.02 -2.88
N PHE A 383 1.65 5.79 -2.71
CA PHE A 383 1.01 5.09 -3.83
C PHE A 383 -0.23 5.88 -4.29
N PRO A 384 -0.54 5.92 -5.60
CA PRO A 384 -1.72 6.61 -6.07
C PRO A 384 -2.98 5.78 -5.82
N ALA A 385 -4.15 6.44 -5.82
CA ALA A 385 -5.43 5.73 -5.69
C ALA A 385 -5.87 5.08 -7.00
N ASN A 386 -5.69 5.78 -8.12
CA ASN A 386 -6.25 5.42 -9.42
C ASN A 386 -5.22 5.57 -10.54
N ALA A 387 -5.33 4.70 -11.56
CA ALA A 387 -4.61 4.78 -12.81
C ALA A 387 -5.58 4.94 -13.98
N TRP A 388 -5.38 6.00 -14.78
CA TRP A 388 -6.18 6.36 -15.94
C TRP A 388 -5.35 6.21 -17.20
N VAL A 389 -5.95 5.75 -18.29
CA VAL A 389 -5.23 5.54 -19.54
C VAL A 389 -6.00 6.04 -20.75
N THR A 390 -5.25 6.38 -21.79
CA THR A 390 -5.76 6.48 -23.16
C THR A 390 -4.62 6.18 -24.13
N GLY A 391 -4.98 5.81 -25.36
CA GLY A 391 -4.02 5.67 -26.43
C GLY A 391 -4.65 6.06 -27.74
N ILE A 392 -3.93 6.87 -28.51
CA ILE A 392 -4.45 7.49 -29.73
C ILE A 392 -3.43 7.42 -30.87
N PRO A 393 -3.85 7.12 -32.11
CA PRO A 393 -3.01 7.35 -33.29
C PRO A 393 -2.72 8.84 -33.44
N ILE A 394 -1.46 9.17 -33.71
CA ILE A 394 -1.03 10.55 -33.92
C ILE A 394 -0.01 10.61 -35.08
N SER A 395 0.37 11.80 -35.53
CA SER A 395 1.45 11.96 -36.51
C SER A 395 2.81 12.02 -35.80
N GLU A 396 3.87 11.58 -36.48
CA GLU A 396 5.24 11.73 -35.99
C GLU A 396 5.61 13.20 -35.82
N GLY A 397 6.50 13.49 -34.86
CA GLY A 397 7.00 14.83 -34.58
C GLY A 397 6.71 15.31 -33.16
N LYS A 398 7.04 16.58 -32.89
CA LYS A 398 6.87 17.21 -31.57
C LYS A 398 5.43 17.63 -31.34
N VAL A 399 4.86 17.18 -30.22
CA VAL A 399 3.50 17.53 -29.81
C VAL A 399 3.50 17.99 -28.36
N SER A 400 2.94 19.17 -28.10
CA SER A 400 2.72 19.66 -26.74
C SER A 400 1.51 18.98 -26.11
N ILE A 401 1.66 18.55 -24.86
CA ILE A 401 0.64 17.82 -24.11
C ILE A 401 0.43 18.48 -22.74
N THR A 402 -0.83 18.69 -22.37
CA THR A 402 -1.22 19.17 -21.05
C THR A 402 -2.32 18.28 -20.50
N LEU A 403 -2.23 17.86 -19.24
CA LEU A 403 -3.24 17.03 -18.58
C LEU A 403 -4.03 17.89 -17.59
N GLU A 404 -5.36 17.85 -17.72
CA GLU A 404 -6.30 18.47 -16.80
C GLU A 404 -7.00 17.37 -15.97
N PHE A 405 -6.91 17.46 -14.65
CA PHE A 405 -7.65 16.59 -13.73
C PHE A 405 -8.91 17.33 -13.28
N ILE A 406 -10.06 16.76 -13.62
CA ILE A 406 -11.36 17.43 -13.54
C ILE A 406 -12.18 16.84 -12.40
N GLY A 407 -12.73 17.72 -11.57
CA GLY A 407 -13.57 17.35 -10.43
C GLY A 407 -15.01 16.97 -10.80
N TRP A 408 -15.76 16.56 -9.77
CA TRP A 408 -17.19 16.26 -9.87
C TRP A 408 -18.08 17.46 -10.22
N ASN A 409 -17.57 18.67 -10.02
CA ASN A 409 -18.23 19.93 -10.38
C ASN A 409 -17.79 20.47 -11.76
N ASP A 410 -17.16 19.63 -12.59
CA ASP A 410 -16.59 19.96 -13.90
C ASP A 410 -15.49 21.06 -13.87
N GLN A 411 -14.95 21.38 -12.70
CA GLN A 411 -13.82 22.31 -12.58
C GLN A 411 -12.49 21.55 -12.74
N VAL A 412 -11.53 22.21 -13.40
CA VAL A 412 -10.14 21.75 -13.42
C VAL A 412 -9.55 21.99 -12.03
N LEU A 413 -9.21 20.91 -11.34
CA LEU A 413 -8.64 20.96 -9.99
C LEU A 413 -7.11 20.93 -10.02
N TRP A 414 -6.54 20.30 -11.04
CA TRP A 414 -5.11 20.23 -11.25
C TRP A 414 -4.78 20.25 -12.73
N THR A 415 -3.66 20.88 -13.08
CA THR A 415 -3.14 20.90 -14.44
C THR A 415 -1.66 20.59 -14.41
N GLN A 416 -1.24 19.64 -15.24
CA GLN A 416 0.17 19.32 -15.44
C GLN A 416 0.54 19.57 -16.89
N ASP A 417 1.46 20.51 -17.12
CA ASP A 417 2.04 20.73 -18.45
C ASP A 417 3.22 19.75 -18.63
N ILE A 418 3.07 18.83 -19.57
CA ILE A 418 4.12 17.86 -19.94
C ILE A 418 5.13 18.52 -20.88
N GLY A 419 4.71 19.58 -21.59
CA GLY A 419 5.52 20.21 -22.62
C GLY A 419 5.59 19.37 -23.91
N PRO A 420 6.60 19.63 -24.76
CA PRO A 420 6.73 18.96 -26.05
C PRO A 420 7.28 17.54 -25.90
N VAL A 421 6.56 16.57 -26.46
CA VAL A 421 6.97 15.16 -26.54
C VAL A 421 7.31 14.81 -27.98
N ASP A 422 8.45 14.16 -28.19
CA ASP A 422 8.88 13.64 -29.48
C ASP A 422 8.17 12.32 -29.79
N ILE A 423 7.21 12.35 -30.71
CA ILE A 423 6.51 11.14 -31.17
C ILE A 423 7.32 10.46 -32.27
N VAL A 424 7.70 9.21 -32.02
CA VAL A 424 8.48 8.37 -32.95
C VAL A 424 7.70 7.14 -33.41
N SER A 425 7.88 6.78 -34.68
CA SER A 425 7.35 5.55 -35.27
C SER A 425 7.86 4.31 -34.53
N GLY A 426 6.97 3.38 -34.22
CA GLY A 426 7.31 2.15 -33.50
C GLY A 426 7.73 2.37 -32.04
N GLY A 427 7.84 3.60 -31.57
CA GLY A 427 8.10 3.93 -30.17
C GLY A 427 6.91 3.63 -29.27
N LEU A 428 7.18 3.46 -27.97
CA LEU A 428 6.13 3.37 -26.96
C LEU A 428 5.37 4.69 -26.83
N ASN A 429 6.07 5.83 -26.96
CA ASN A 429 5.52 7.19 -26.81
C ASN A 429 4.55 7.28 -25.60
N LEU A 430 4.97 6.75 -24.45
CA LEU A 430 4.21 6.81 -23.21
C LEU A 430 4.50 8.13 -22.51
N VAL A 431 3.44 8.83 -22.13
CA VAL A 431 3.45 10.01 -21.30
C VAL A 431 2.85 9.66 -19.95
N GLU A 432 3.51 10.10 -18.89
CA GLU A 432 3.06 9.93 -17.52
C GLU A 432 2.67 11.27 -16.91
N ALA A 433 1.56 11.28 -16.17
CA ALA A 433 1.09 12.43 -15.41
C ALA A 433 0.60 12.01 -14.03
N TYR A 434 0.55 12.96 -13.10
CA TYR A 434 0.20 12.72 -11.71
C TYR A 434 -0.57 13.88 -11.07
N CYS A 435 -1.59 13.55 -10.28
CA CYS A 435 -2.33 14.45 -9.39
C CYS A 435 -2.42 13.88 -7.97
N PRO A 436 -1.97 14.60 -6.93
CA PRO A 436 -1.85 14.04 -5.59
C PRO A 436 -3.14 13.86 -4.78
N PHE A 437 -4.26 14.41 -5.24
CA PHE A 437 -5.55 14.31 -4.56
C PHE A 437 -6.61 13.74 -5.51
#